data_AF-A0A6V7HVC7-F1
#
_entry.id   AF-A0A6V7HVC7-F1
#
_cell.length_a   1.000
_cell.length_b   1.000
_cell.length_c   1.000
_cell.angle_alpha   90.00
_cell.angle_beta   90.00
_cell.angle_gamma   90.00
#
_symmetry.space_group_name_H-M   'P 1'
#
loop_
_entity.id
_entity.type
_entity.pdbx_description
1 polymer ?
#
loop_
_entity_poly.entity_id
_entity_poly.type
_entity_poly.pdbx_seq_one_letter_code
_entity_poly.pdbx_strand_id
1 'polypeptide(L)' 'MIVLTKLRPAFRVLFRTVTTEKINNFQTTTGLLFKVNMSTEKKAFSRLPTEVRPYHYDISLVPDLKNFTFEGTQIVEIE' A
#
# COMPACT_ATOMS: atom_id res chain seq x y z
N MET A 1 -0.46 -3.38 61.26
CA MET A 1 -0.84 -4.37 60.22
C MET A 1 -1.22 -3.59 58.97
N ILE A 2 -0.32 -3.48 57.99
CA ILE A 2 -0.52 -2.67 56.78
C ILE A 2 -1.08 -3.58 55.69
N VAL A 3 -2.32 -3.35 55.27
CA VAL A 3 -2.93 -4.04 54.13
C VAL A 3 -2.79 -3.13 52.91
N LEU A 4 -1.86 -3.47 52.01
CA LEU A 4 -1.70 -2.82 50.71
C LEU A 4 -2.81 -3.28 49.75
N THR A 5 -3.80 -2.43 49.50
CA THR A 5 -4.74 -2.61 48.40
C THR A 5 -4.09 -2.08 47.11
N LYS A 6 -3.80 -3.00 46.18
CA LYS A 6 -3.18 -2.71 44.87
C LYS A 6 -4.08 -1.76 44.05
N LEU A 7 -3.64 -0.52 43.87
CA LEU A 7 -4.15 0.40 42.86
C LEU A 7 -3.73 -0.14 41.47
N ARG A 8 -4.70 -0.48 40.62
CA ARG A 8 -4.44 -0.85 39.23
C ARG A 8 -4.15 0.42 38.43
N PRO A 9 -3.04 0.52 37.68
CA PRO A 9 -2.80 1.68 36.85
C PRO A 9 -3.79 1.69 35.68
N ALA A 10 -4.58 2.76 35.57
CA ALA A 10 -5.39 3.02 34.38
C ALA A 10 -4.44 3.31 33.21
N PHE A 11 -4.39 2.40 32.23
CA PHE A 11 -3.61 2.57 31.02
C PHE A 11 -4.31 3.60 30.12
N ARG A 12 -3.91 4.88 30.21
CA ARG A 12 -4.39 5.92 29.29
C ARG A 12 -3.69 5.75 27.94
N VAL A 13 -4.39 5.19 26.96
CA VAL A 13 -3.95 5.24 25.56
C VAL A 13 -4.15 6.67 25.07
N LEU A 14 -3.06 7.44 24.97
CA LEU A 14 -3.08 8.77 24.36
C LEU A 14 -3.06 8.59 22.84
N PHE A 15 -4.23 8.56 22.21
CA PHE A 15 -4.34 8.66 20.76
C PHE A 15 -3.96 10.08 20.35
N ARG A 16 -2.70 10.30 19.97
CA ARG A 16 -2.30 11.53 19.29
C ARG A 16 -2.83 11.48 17.85
N THR A 17 -3.74 12.37 17.53
CA THR A 17 -4.10 12.68 16.14
C THR A 17 -2.89 13.29 15.44
N VAL A 18 -2.36 12.60 14.43
CA VAL A 18 -1.34 13.15 13.54
C VAL A 18 -2.05 14.01 12.50
N THR A 19 -1.98 15.33 12.65
CA THR A 19 -2.31 16.27 11.58
C THR A 19 -1.22 16.18 10.51
N THR A 20 -1.58 15.75 9.31
CA THR A 20 -0.68 15.79 8.16
C THR A 20 -0.64 17.21 7.61
N GLU A 21 0.39 17.98 7.95
CA GLU A 21 0.68 19.22 7.25
C GLU A 21 1.48 18.91 5.99
N LYS A 22 1.02 19.43 4.85
CA LYS A 22 1.68 19.26 3.56
C LYS A 22 2.98 20.07 3.57
N ILE A 23 4.12 19.39 3.74
CA ILE A 23 5.44 20.02 3.74
C ILE A 23 5.80 20.41 2.30
N ASN A 24 5.76 21.71 1.98
CA ASN A 24 6.05 22.25 0.63
C ASN A 24 7.47 22.81 0.47
N ASN A 25 8.44 22.40 1.28
CA ASN A 25 9.75 23.06 1.29
C ASN A 25 10.89 22.08 0.95
N PHE A 26 10.98 21.67 -0.31
CA PHE A 26 12.23 21.14 -0.85
C PHE A 26 13.09 22.30 -1.36
N GLN A 27 14.00 22.78 -0.52
CA GLN A 27 15.09 23.66 -0.95
C GLN A 27 16.13 22.80 -1.68
N THR A 28 16.32 23.03 -2.98
CA THR A 28 17.26 22.25 -3.79
C THR A 28 18.62 22.97 -3.79
N THR A 29 19.56 22.47 -2.99
CA THR A 29 20.95 22.91 -3.00
C THR A 29 21.66 22.35 -4.24
N THR A 30 22.26 23.26 -4.99
CA THR A 30 23.15 23.12 -6.16
C THR A 30 23.92 21.80 -6.33
N GLY A 31 23.79 21.18 -7.52
CA GLY A 31 24.74 20.20 -8.06
C GLY A 31 24.09 19.10 -8.91
N LEU A 32 24.27 19.18 -10.23
CA LEU A 32 23.82 18.22 -11.28
C LEU A 32 22.29 18.11 -11.49
N LEU A 33 21.81 18.92 -12.44
CA LEU A 33 20.47 18.81 -13.03
C LEU A 33 20.35 17.51 -13.85
N PHE A 34 20.03 16.39 -13.20
CA PHE A 34 19.37 15.28 -13.91
C PHE A 34 17.92 15.71 -14.17
N LYS A 35 17.71 16.42 -15.27
CA LYS A 35 16.37 16.68 -15.81
C LYS A 35 15.80 15.34 -16.26
N VAL A 36 15.08 14.67 -15.37
CA VAL A 36 14.23 13.53 -15.73
C VAL A 36 13.17 14.08 -16.69
N ASN A 37 13.38 13.88 -17.98
CA ASN A 37 12.37 14.11 -19.01
C ASN A 37 11.29 13.03 -18.81
N MET A 38 10.40 13.22 -17.84
CA MET A 38 9.12 12.53 -17.88
C MET A 38 8.42 13.02 -19.14
N SER A 39 8.10 12.11 -20.07
CA SER A 39 7.23 12.44 -21.19
C SER A 39 5.99 13.15 -20.62
N THR A 40 5.75 14.38 -21.07
CA THR A 40 4.56 15.18 -20.69
C THR A 40 3.26 14.56 -21.18
N GLU A 41 3.36 13.48 -21.97
CA GLU A 41 2.29 12.60 -22.36
C GLU A 41 1.78 11.81 -21.16
N LYS A 42 0.90 12.44 -20.39
CA LYS A 42 0.05 11.74 -19.43
C LYS A 42 -0.85 10.80 -20.22
N LYS A 43 -0.49 9.51 -20.27
CA LYS A 43 -1.38 8.47 -20.81
C LYS A 43 -2.75 8.61 -20.15
N ALA A 44 -3.78 8.82 -20.96
CA ALA A 44 -5.14 8.91 -20.46
C ALA A 44 -5.48 7.60 -19.73
N PHE A 45 -6.04 7.72 -18.54
CA PHE A 45 -6.50 6.57 -17.79
C PHE A 45 -7.73 5.97 -18.49
N SER A 46 -7.67 4.67 -18.79
CA SER A 46 -8.79 3.93 -19.38
C SER A 46 -9.33 2.93 -18.37
N ARG A 47 -10.64 2.96 -18.13
CA ARG A 47 -11.34 1.96 -17.30
C ARG A 47 -11.54 0.68 -18.11
N LEU A 48 -11.68 -0.43 -17.42
CA LEU A 48 -12.22 -1.65 -18.04
C LEU A 48 -13.72 -1.45 -18.37
N PRO A 49 -14.26 -2.20 -19.36
CA PRO A 49 -15.69 -2.23 -19.64
C PRO A 49 -16.50 -2.62 -18.41
N THR A 50 -17.72 -2.10 -18.30
CA THR A 50 -18.61 -2.34 -17.16
C THR A 50 -19.43 -3.62 -17.31
N GLU A 51 -19.46 -4.17 -18.51
CA GLU A 51 -20.26 -5.34 -18.90
C GLU A 51 -19.56 -6.63 -18.49
N VAL A 52 -18.22 -6.62 -18.42
CA VAL A 52 -17.42 -7.80 -18.05
C VAL A 52 -17.40 -7.94 -16.53
N ARG A 53 -18.20 -8.86 -16.00
CA ARG A 53 -18.30 -9.13 -14.57
C ARG A 53 -17.82 -10.54 -14.25
N PRO A 54 -16.61 -10.68 -13.69
CA PRO A 54 -16.14 -11.98 -13.24
C PRO A 54 -16.91 -12.41 -11.99
N TYR A 55 -17.32 -13.67 -11.93
CA TYR A 55 -18.03 -14.24 -10.76
C TYR A 55 -17.27 -15.38 -10.10
N HIS A 56 -16.39 -16.08 -10.83
CA HIS A 56 -15.56 -17.14 -10.27
C HIS A 56 -14.12 -17.08 -10.79
N TYR A 57 -13.20 -17.39 -9.89
CA TYR A 57 -11.77 -17.44 -10.16
C TYR A 57 -11.23 -18.76 -9.63
N ASP A 58 -10.64 -19.54 -10.53
CA ASP A 58 -9.77 -20.66 -10.15
C ASP A 58 -8.33 -20.20 -10.37
N ILE A 59 -7.54 -20.16 -9.29
CA ILE A 59 -6.18 -19.65 -9.29
C ILE A 59 -5.28 -20.68 -8.61
N SER A 60 -4.28 -21.16 -9.35
CA SER A 60 -3.26 -22.08 -8.85
C SER A 60 -1.88 -21.48 -9.04
N LEU A 61 -1.05 -21.57 -8.00
CA LEU A 61 0.33 -21.08 -8.00
C LEU A 61 1.28 -22.20 -7.58
N VAL A 62 2.39 -22.34 -8.31
CA VAL A 62 3.48 -23.28 -8.02
C VAL A 62 4.73 -22.45 -7.72
N PRO A 63 5.07 -22.24 -6.43
CA PRO A 63 6.23 -21.43 -6.07
C PRO A 63 7.55 -22.19 -6.20
N ASP A 64 8.57 -21.51 -6.73
CA ASP A 64 9.98 -21.91 -6.64
C ASP A 64 10.67 -21.07 -5.57
N LEU A 65 10.85 -21.68 -4.39
CA LEU A 65 11.43 -21.01 -3.23
C LEU A 65 12.95 -20.81 -3.34
N LYS A 66 13.64 -21.50 -4.24
CA LYS A 66 15.09 -21.35 -4.43
C LYS A 66 15.39 -20.13 -5.28
N ASN A 67 14.64 -19.98 -6.37
CA ASN A 67 14.79 -18.86 -7.29
C ASN A 67 13.90 -17.66 -6.92
N PHE A 68 13.02 -17.83 -5.93
CA PHE A 68 12.05 -16.84 -5.48
C PHE A 68 11.13 -16.38 -6.62
N THR A 69 10.68 -17.34 -7.42
CA THR A 69 9.75 -17.17 -8.54
C THR A 69 8.51 -18.05 -8.33
N PHE A 70 7.53 -17.94 -9.21
CA PHE A 70 6.40 -18.87 -9.24
C PHE A 70 5.86 -19.01 -10.65
N GLU A 71 5.26 -20.17 -10.92
CA GLU A 71 4.37 -20.37 -12.06
C GLU A 71 2.92 -20.26 -11.58
N GLY A 72 2.02 -19.86 -12.46
CA GLY A 72 0.61 -19.69 -12.11
C GLY A 72 -0.32 -20.02 -13.25
N THR A 73 -1.48 -20.59 -12.92
CA THR A 73 -2.61 -20.79 -13.83
C THR A 73 -3.83 -20.07 -13.26
N GLN A 74 -4.58 -19.40 -14.12
CA GLN A 74 -5.81 -18.71 -13.74
C GLN A 74 -6.91 -19.01 -14.75
N ILE A 75 -8.08 -19.36 -14.25
CA ILE A 75 -9.34 -19.45 -14.99
C ILE A 75 -10.27 -18.40 -14.41
N VAL A 76 -10.92 -17.60 -15.27
CA VAL A 76 -11.86 -16.56 -14.89
C VAL A 76 -13.18 -16.81 -15.58
N GLU A 77 -14.23 -17.00 -14.79
CA GLU A 77 -15.59 -17.14 -15.29
C GLU A 77 -16.30 -15.79 -15.20
N ILE A 78 -17.03 -15.44 -16.27
CA ILE A 78 -17.64 -14.12 -16.49
C ILE A 78 -19.14 -14.29 -16.72
N GLU A 79 -19.95 -13.41 -16.12
CA GLU A 79 -21.42 -13.34 -16.28
C GLU A 79 -21.86 -12.73 -17.62
#